data_AF-A0A9D4LMU4-F1
#
_entry.id   AF-A0A9D4LMU4-F1
#
_cell.length_a   1.000
_cell.length_b   1.000
_cell.length_c   1.000
_cell.angle_alpha   90.00
_cell.angle_beta   90.00
_cell.angle_gamma   90.00
#
_symmetry.space_group_name_H-M   'P 1'
#
loop_
_entity.id
_entity.type
_entity.pdbx_description
1 polymer ?
#
loop_
_entity_poly.entity_id
_entity_poly.type
_entity_poly.pdbx_seq_one_letter_code
_entity_poly.pdbx_strand_id
1 'polypeptide(L)'
;MQDMVTAIDTLKDTNMNCGIRANNMFVFACSDQLDSHTNAWYAVNPLAHEAVCQHPDLISSSRLRTYLATVYQVLEMEDRELELLSGHLHIDVYSRKAQYR
;
A
#
# COMPACT_ATOMS: atom_id res chain seq x y z
N MET A 1 9.70 3.14 13.62
CA MET A 1 10.33 3.98 12.57
C MET A 1 11.61 3.34 12.06
N GLN A 2 12.46 2.81 12.95
CA GLN A 2 13.67 2.04 12.60
C GLN A 2 13.41 0.93 11.58
N ASP A 3 12.34 0.14 11.76
CA ASP A 3 12.03 -1.00 10.88
C ASP A 3 11.77 -0.60 9.42
N MET A 4 11.17 0.56 9.18
CA MET A 4 10.90 1.05 7.82
C MET A 4 12.17 1.51 7.14
N VAL A 5 13.09 2.14 7.87
CA VAL A 5 14.40 2.53 7.33
C VAL A 5 15.18 1.28 6.93
N THR A 6 15.26 0.29 7.84
CA THR A 6 15.92 -0.99 7.56
C THR A 6 15.29 -1.72 6.38
N ALA A 7 13.95 -1.72 6.26
CA ALA A 7 13.27 -2.32 5.11
C ALA A 7 13.60 -1.62 3.79
N ILE A 8 13.64 -0.28 3.77
CA ILE A 8 14.01 0.49 2.58
C ILE A 8 15.48 0.26 2.20
N ASP A 9 16.37 0.22 3.19
CA ASP A 9 17.79 -0.05 2.95
C ASP A 9 17.98 -1.46 2.38
N THR A 10 17.31 -2.45 2.97
CA THR A 10 17.32 -3.84 2.46
C THR A 10 16.82 -3.91 1.02
N LEU A 11 15.72 -3.21 0.71
CA LEU A 11 15.19 -3.12 -0.65
C LEU A 11 16.25 -2.56 -1.62
N LYS A 12 16.89 -1.43 -1.26
CA LYS A 12 17.95 -0.82 -2.08
C LYS A 12 19.15 -1.75 -2.29
N ASP A 13 19.58 -2.46 -1.25
CA ASP A 13 20.71 -3.39 -1.33
C ASP A 13 20.41 -4.57 -2.25
N THR A 14 19.15 -5.02 -2.29
CA THR A 14 18.72 -6.12 -3.17
C THR A 14 18.45 -5.70 -4.62
N ASN A 15 18.27 -4.41 -4.91
CA ASN A 15 17.87 -3.92 -6.23
C ASN A 15 18.82 -4.39 -7.36
N MET A 16 20.14 -4.32 -7.14
CA MET A 16 21.12 -4.76 -8.14
C MET A 16 21.00 -6.25 -8.47
N ASN A 17 20.69 -7.09 -7.47
CA ASN A 17 20.50 -8.53 -7.67
C ASN A 17 19.21 -8.85 -8.45
N CYS A 18 18.22 -7.96 -8.39
CA CYS A 18 16.95 -8.06 -9.12
C CYS A 18 17.00 -7.41 -10.51
N GLY A 19 18.19 -7.00 -10.99
CA GLY A 19 18.35 -6.38 -12.32
C GLY A 19 17.87 -4.92 -12.40
N ILE A 20 17.61 -4.28 -11.25
CA ILE A 20 17.23 -2.87 -11.19
C ILE A 20 18.48 -2.01 -11.42
N ARG A 21 18.35 -0.99 -12.27
CA ARG A 21 19.45 -0.04 -12.54
C ARG A 21 19.80 0.78 -11.31
N ALA A 22 21.11 0.99 -11.12
CA ALA A 22 21.63 1.85 -10.05
C ALA A 22 21.12 3.30 -10.11
N ASN A 23 20.70 3.79 -11.29
CA ASN A 23 20.19 5.15 -11.47
C ASN A 23 18.65 5.23 -11.49
N ASN A 24 17.93 4.16 -11.12
CA ASN A 24 16.48 4.22 -11.01
C ASN A 24 16.09 5.11 -9.81
N MET A 25 15.24 6.11 -10.05
CA MET A 25 14.81 7.08 -9.03
C MET A 25 13.66 6.61 -8.13
N PHE A 26 13.04 5.48 -8.45
CA PHE A 26 11.89 4.96 -7.72
C PHE A 26 12.33 4.01 -6.59
N VAL A 27 11.73 4.17 -5.41
CA VAL A 27 11.94 3.25 -4.28
C VAL A 27 11.44 1.84 -4.63
N PHE A 28 10.23 1.75 -5.20
CA PHE A 28 9.67 0.52 -5.73
C PHE A 28 9.93 0.46 -7.23
N ALA A 29 11.16 0.18 -7.61
CA ALA A 29 11.60 0.12 -9.01
C ALA A 29 11.12 -1.16 -9.72
N CYS A 30 10.78 -1.04 -11.00
CA CYS A 30 10.48 -2.17 -11.87
C CYS A 30 11.75 -2.70 -12.54
N SER A 31 11.89 -4.02 -12.66
CA SER A 31 13.02 -4.68 -13.35
C SER A 31 12.88 -4.64 -14.88
N ASP A 32 11.65 -4.64 -15.40
CA ASP A 32 11.36 -4.88 -16.82
C ASP A 32 11.41 -3.61 -17.68
N GLN A 33 11.34 -2.43 -17.06
CA GLN A 33 11.30 -1.16 -17.79
C GLN A 33 12.35 -0.18 -17.30
N LEU A 34 12.94 0.51 -18.28
CA LEU A 34 13.96 1.53 -18.09
C LEU A 34 13.33 2.69 -17.30
N ASP A 35 13.73 2.84 -16.04
CA ASP A 35 13.38 3.95 -15.16
C ASP A 35 11.88 4.10 -14.90
N SER A 36 11.21 3.01 -14.49
CA SER A 36 9.82 3.05 -14.03
C SER A 36 9.64 2.41 -12.65
N HIS A 37 8.45 2.61 -12.08
CA HIS A 37 8.05 2.04 -10.80
C HIS A 37 7.15 0.82 -11.00
N THR A 38 7.17 -0.07 -10.00
CA THR A 38 6.29 -1.23 -9.94
C THR A 38 4.85 -0.79 -9.75
N ASN A 39 3.95 -1.27 -10.61
CA ASN A 39 2.52 -1.09 -10.41
C ASN A 39 2.07 -1.91 -9.19
N ALA A 40 1.32 -1.28 -8.28
CA ALA A 40 0.80 -1.94 -7.09
C ALA A 40 -0.01 -3.22 -7.40
N TRP A 41 -0.73 -3.27 -8.53
CA TRP A 41 -1.41 -4.49 -8.97
C TRP A 41 -0.39 -5.62 -9.16
N TYR A 42 0.65 -5.38 -9.97
CA TYR A 42 1.66 -6.40 -10.32
C TYR A 42 2.40 -6.91 -9.08
N ALA A 43 2.55 -6.07 -8.05
CA ALA A 43 3.12 -6.48 -6.78
C ALA A 43 2.15 -7.33 -5.92
N VAL A 44 0.87 -6.93 -5.83
CA VAL A 44 -0.06 -7.49 -4.84
C VAL A 44 -0.78 -8.74 -5.34
N ASN A 45 -1.22 -8.76 -6.60
CA ASN A 45 -2.13 -9.81 -7.04
C ASN A 45 -1.49 -11.21 -7.11
N PRO A 46 -0.24 -11.39 -7.60
CA PRO A 46 0.38 -12.72 -7.57
C PRO A 46 0.46 -13.24 -6.14
N LEU A 47 0.90 -12.39 -5.19
CA LEU A 47 0.96 -12.74 -3.77
C LEU A 47 -0.42 -13.06 -3.18
N ALA A 48 -1.47 -12.33 -3.58
CA ALA A 48 -2.83 -12.62 -3.15
C ALA A 48 -3.33 -13.98 -3.66
N HIS A 49 -2.93 -14.39 -4.87
CA HIS A 49 -3.29 -15.68 -5.46
C HIS A 49 -2.44 -16.84 -4.92
N GLU A 50 -1.19 -16.57 -4.56
CA GLU A 50 -0.32 -17.52 -3.85
C GLU A 50 -0.74 -17.71 -2.39
N ALA A 51 -1.26 -16.65 -1.77
CA ALA A 51 -1.90 -16.75 -0.47
C ALA A 51 -3.19 -17.59 -0.60
N VAL A 52 -3.47 -18.41 0.41
CA VAL A 52 -4.67 -19.25 0.49
C VAL A 52 -5.90 -18.41 0.86
N CYS A 53 -6.13 -17.33 0.11
CA CYS A 53 -7.24 -16.41 0.28
C CYS A 53 -8.49 -16.96 -0.44
N GLN A 54 -9.67 -16.77 0.16
CA GLN A 54 -10.92 -17.25 -0.43
C GLN A 54 -11.31 -16.50 -1.72
N HIS A 55 -11.01 -15.20 -1.80
CA HIS A 55 -11.35 -14.34 -2.93
C HIS A 55 -10.19 -13.38 -3.25
N PRO A 56 -9.10 -13.89 -3.83
CA PRO A 56 -7.89 -13.10 -4.05
C PRO A 56 -8.09 -11.94 -5.04
N ASP A 57 -9.03 -12.05 -5.97
CA ASP A 57 -9.40 -10.97 -6.92
C ASP A 57 -9.96 -9.72 -6.25
N LEU A 58 -10.45 -9.84 -5.02
CA LEU A 58 -10.95 -8.72 -4.23
C LEU A 58 -9.82 -8.00 -3.48
N ILE A 59 -8.58 -8.51 -3.53
CA ILE A 59 -7.41 -7.91 -2.90
C ILE A 59 -6.72 -6.99 -3.91
N SER A 60 -7.11 -5.72 -3.89
CA SER A 60 -6.49 -4.67 -4.71
C SER A 60 -6.03 -3.49 -3.85
N SER A 61 -5.13 -2.67 -4.35
CA SER A 61 -4.65 -1.46 -3.65
C SER A 61 -5.80 -0.51 -3.27
N SER A 62 -6.79 -0.34 -4.15
CA SER A 62 -7.96 0.51 -3.89
C SER A 62 -8.89 -0.06 -2.80
N ARG A 63 -9.09 -1.38 -2.80
CA ARG A 63 -9.92 -2.07 -1.79
C ARG A 63 -9.20 -2.16 -0.45
N LEU A 64 -7.89 -2.39 -0.44
CA LEU A 64 -7.06 -2.30 0.76
C LEU A 64 -7.08 -0.90 1.37
N ARG A 65 -6.99 0.16 0.54
CA ARG A 65 -7.13 1.54 0.99
C ARG A 65 -8.50 1.80 1.63
N THR A 66 -9.55 1.25 1.02
CA THR A 66 -10.91 1.32 1.56
C THR A 66 -11.04 0.57 2.89
N TYR A 67 -10.46 -0.63 2.96
CA TYR A 67 -10.45 -1.45 4.17
C TYR A 67 -9.70 -0.75 5.32
N LEU A 68 -8.53 -0.17 5.05
CA LEU A 68 -7.79 0.62 6.04
C LEU A 68 -8.64 1.77 6.57
N ALA A 69 -9.33 2.52 5.70
CA ALA A 69 -10.25 3.56 6.14
C ALA A 69 -11.30 3.03 7.12
N THR A 70 -11.89 1.88 6.84
CA THR A 70 -12.87 1.24 7.73
C THR A 70 -12.26 0.76 9.05
N VAL A 71 -11.09 0.10 9.02
CA VAL A 71 -10.40 -0.33 10.25
C VAL A 71 -10.09 0.85 11.14
N TYR A 72 -9.55 1.93 10.57
CA TYR A 72 -9.24 3.15 11.31
C TYR A 72 -10.50 3.82 11.87
N GLN A 73 -11.64 3.77 11.17
CA GLN A 73 -12.91 4.26 11.72
C GLN A 73 -13.40 3.48 12.94
N VAL A 74 -13.11 2.18 13.03
CA VAL A 74 -13.44 1.35 14.20
C VAL A 74 -12.60 1.73 15.42
N LEU A 75 -11.41 2.32 15.22
CA LEU A 75 -10.48 2.65 16.30
C LEU A 75 -10.84 3.91 17.12
N GLU A 76 -12.11 4.32 17.15
CA GLU A 76 -12.62 5.51 17.89
C GLU A 76 -11.77 6.79 17.69
N MET A 77 -11.26 7.00 16.48
CA MET A 77 -10.43 8.17 16.17
C MET A 77 -11.18 9.50 16.37
N GLU A 78 -10.47 10.49 16.89
CA GLU A 78 -10.98 11.85 17.05
C GLU A 78 -11.25 12.50 15.67
N ASP A 79 -12.15 13.49 15.63
CA ASP A 79 -12.56 14.10 14.35
C ASP A 79 -11.40 14.74 13.58
N ARG A 80 -10.37 15.25 14.29
CA ARG A 80 -9.15 15.78 13.68
C ARG A 80 -8.29 14.68 13.04
N GLU A 81 -8.24 13.51 13.66
CA GLU A 81 -7.48 12.36 13.15
C GLU A 81 -8.18 11.75 11.92
N LEU A 82 -9.52 11.74 11.92
CA LEU A 82 -10.33 11.37 10.76
C LEU A 82 -10.12 12.33 9.59
N GLU A 83 -9.96 13.63 9.84
CA GLU A 83 -9.68 14.65 8.84
C GLU A 83 -8.32 14.40 8.15
N LEU A 84 -7.30 14.11 8.96
CA LEU A 84 -5.97 13.74 8.47
C LEU A 84 -5.99 12.43 7.68
N LEU A 85 -6.74 11.43 8.16
CA LEU A 85 -6.92 10.15 7.48
C LEU A 85 -7.63 10.32 6.13
N SER A 86 -8.68 11.14 6.09
CA SER A 86 -9.42 11.49 4.86
C SER A 86 -8.48 12.08 3.81
N GLY A 87 -7.67 13.06 4.22
CA GLY A 87 -6.66 13.69 3.36
C GLY A 87 -5.61 12.70 2.88
N HIS A 88 -5.14 11.80 3.75
CA HIS A 88 -4.13 10.81 3.39
C HIS A 88 -4.66 9.76 2.39
N LEU A 89 -5.84 9.22 2.65
CA LEU A 89 -6.44 8.19 1.80
C LEU A 89 -7.11 8.74 0.54
N HIS A 90 -7.34 10.06 0.49
CA HIS A 90 -8.10 10.73 -0.56
C HIS A 90 -9.51 10.13 -0.72
N ILE A 91 -10.14 9.76 0.40
CA ILE A 91 -11.47 9.17 0.45
C ILE A 91 -12.22 9.87 1.58
N ASP A 92 -13.48 10.23 1.33
CA ASP A 92 -14.36 10.71 2.39
C ASP A 92 -14.66 9.58 3.41
N VAL A 93 -14.10 9.74 4.61
CA VAL A 93 -14.28 8.81 5.73
C VAL A 93 -15.47 9.18 6.61
N TYR A 94 -15.99 10.41 6.52
CA TYR A 94 -17.10 10.89 7.37
C TYR A 94 -18.42 10.25 6.98
N SER A 95 -18.71 10.15 5.68
CA SER A 95 -19.93 9.48 5.18
C SER A 95 -20.01 7.99 5.55
N ARG A 96 -18.88 7.36 5.87
CA ARG A 96 -18.79 5.95 6.26
C ARG A 96 -18.99 5.70 7.76
N LYS A 97 -18.70 6.69 8.62
CA LYS A 97 -18.94 6.65 10.08
C LYS A 97 -20.42 6.43 10.42
N ALA A 98 -21.34 6.86 9.55
CA ALA A 98 -22.78 6.70 9.74
C ALA A 98 -23.31 5.27 9.45
N GLN A 99 -22.53 4.40 8.79
CA GLN A 99 -22.97 3.04 8.43
C GLN A 99 -22.59 1.96 9.45
N TYR A 100 -21.66 2.26 10.37
CA TYR A 100 -21.11 1.28 11.32
C TYR A 100 -21.37 1.65 12.79
N ARG A 101 -22.16 2.70 13.06
CA ARG A 101 -22.66 3.04 14.40
C ARG A 101 -24.03 2.42 14.64
#